data_AF-A0A7J8A4U0-F1
#
_entry.id   AF-A0A7J8A4U0-F1
#
_cell.length_a   1.000
_cell.length_b   1.000
_cell.length_c   1.000
_cell.angle_alpha   90.00
_cell.angle_beta   90.00
_cell.angle_gamma   90.00
#
_symmetry.space_group_name_H-M   'P 1'
#
loop_
_entity.id
_entity.type
_entity.pdbx_description
1 polymer ?
#
loop_
_entity_poly.entity_id
_entity_poly.type
_entity_poly.pdbx_seq_one_letter_code
_entity_poly.pdbx_strand_id
1 'polypeptide(L)'
;MGCHVTPFLSYKLRLLLLFTLCLTVVGWATSNYFVSAIQEIPKAKDFITTFKKAVVLGKKEILADEASVKRADLDNCPSVSPHLRGQNKLFFKPDLTLEEVQAENPKVHRGRYHPAECKALQRVAILIPHRNRERHLMYLLQHLHPFLQRQQLEYGIYTIHQAGSKKFNRAKLLNVGFIEALKDEMWDCFIFHDVDLVPENDLNLYRCEDQPKHLVVGRNSTGYRLRYSGYFGGVTALSREQFFKVNGFSNNYWGWGGEDDDLRLRVELHRMKIIRPMPDVGKYTMIFHTRDPGNEVNIGRMKLLHQVSRVWRTDGLNTCVYKLLSVDYNPLYVNITVDFWTGP
;
A
#
# COMPACT_ATOMS: atom_id res chain seq x y z
N MET A 1 -62.34 -45.38 36.59
CA MET A 1 -60.87 -45.54 36.76
C MET A 1 -60.18 -44.60 35.79
N GLY A 2 -59.69 -43.46 36.26
CA GLY A 2 -58.87 -42.53 35.47
C GLY A 2 -57.48 -42.48 36.08
N CYS A 3 -56.45 -42.92 35.34
CA CYS A 3 -55.07 -42.82 35.77
C CYS A 3 -54.40 -41.74 34.93
N HIS A 4 -54.21 -40.55 35.53
CA HIS A 4 -53.35 -39.52 34.97
C HIS A 4 -51.89 -39.89 35.27
N VAL A 5 -51.14 -40.26 34.24
CA VAL A 5 -49.68 -40.43 34.33
C VAL A 5 -49.04 -39.17 33.77
N THR A 6 -48.45 -38.35 34.63
CA THR A 6 -47.55 -37.26 34.22
C THR A 6 -46.14 -37.82 34.06
N PRO A 7 -45.44 -37.60 32.92
CA PRO A 7 -44.08 -38.06 32.77
C PRO A 7 -43.13 -37.05 33.41
N PHE A 8 -42.51 -37.42 34.54
CA PHE A 8 -41.36 -36.70 35.07
C PHE A 8 -40.16 -36.94 34.16
N LEU A 9 -40.00 -36.07 33.16
CA LEU A 9 -38.81 -36.05 32.32
C LEU A 9 -37.58 -35.75 33.20
N SER A 10 -36.63 -36.68 33.26
CA SER A 10 -35.40 -36.57 34.05
C SER A 10 -34.69 -35.23 33.81
N TYR A 11 -34.20 -34.61 34.89
CA TYR A 11 -33.48 -33.33 34.85
C TYR A 11 -32.34 -33.31 33.81
N LYS A 12 -31.63 -34.44 33.66
CA LYS A 12 -30.57 -34.60 32.65
C LYS A 12 -31.09 -34.48 31.22
N LEU A 13 -32.28 -35.01 30.94
CA LEU A 13 -32.90 -34.94 29.61
C LEU A 13 -33.41 -33.52 29.31
N ARG A 14 -33.95 -32.82 30.32
CA ARG A 14 -34.33 -31.40 30.18
C ARG A 14 -33.12 -30.50 29.90
N LEU A 15 -31.99 -30.76 30.56
CA LEU A 15 -30.75 -30.02 30.34
C LEU A 15 -30.19 -30.27 28.93
N LEU A 16 -30.25 -31.51 28.45
CA LEU A 16 -29.81 -31.86 27.09
C LEU A 16 -30.68 -31.18 26.02
N LEU A 17 -32.00 -31.12 26.23
CA LEU A 17 -32.93 -30.43 25.34
C LEU A 17 -32.70 -28.92 25.33
N LEU A 18 -32.40 -28.30 26.48
CA LEU A 18 -32.02 -26.89 26.57
C LEU A 18 -30.70 -26.60 25.85
N PHE A 19 -29.70 -27.47 26.00
CA PHE A 19 -28.39 -27.29 25.37
C PHE A 19 -28.47 -27.43 23.85
N THR A 20 -29.23 -28.41 23.35
CA THR A 20 -29.48 -28.58 21.92
C THR A 20 -30.29 -27.42 21.34
N LEU A 21 -31.32 -26.93 22.04
CA LEU A 21 -32.05 -25.73 21.64
C LEU A 21 -31.12 -24.51 21.54
N CYS A 22 -30.27 -24.27 22.55
CA CYS A 22 -29.28 -23.18 22.51
C CYS A 22 -28.32 -23.30 21.32
N LEU A 23 -27.80 -24.50 21.03
CA LEU A 23 -26.92 -24.71 19.88
C LEU A 23 -27.64 -24.45 18.55
N THR A 24 -28.91 -24.85 18.42
CA THR A 24 -29.70 -24.56 17.21
C THR A 24 -30.01 -23.08 17.06
N VAL A 25 -30.31 -22.36 18.15
CA VAL A 25 -30.57 -20.92 18.12
C VAL A 25 -29.28 -20.13 17.81
N VAL A 26 -28.14 -20.52 18.39
CA VAL A 26 -26.84 -19.94 18.07
C VAL A 26 -26.43 -20.25 16.63
N GLY A 27 -26.65 -21.49 16.15
CA GLY A 27 -26.41 -21.87 14.76
C GLY A 27 -27.29 -21.10 13.77
N TRP A 28 -28.56 -20.92 14.09
CA TRP A 28 -29.51 -20.15 13.28
C TRP A 28 -29.18 -18.65 13.29
N ALA A 29 -28.85 -18.08 14.45
CA ALA A 29 -28.44 -16.69 14.58
C ALA A 29 -27.13 -16.40 13.84
N THR A 30 -26.14 -17.28 13.97
CA THR A 30 -24.85 -17.15 13.26
C THR A 30 -25.00 -17.35 11.75
N SER A 31 -25.86 -18.27 11.30
CA SER A 31 -26.18 -18.47 9.87
C SER A 31 -26.91 -17.28 9.27
N ASN A 32 -27.93 -16.72 9.94
CA ASN A 32 -28.66 -15.55 9.45
C ASN A 32 -27.81 -14.28 9.48
N TYR A 33 -26.90 -14.14 10.46
CA TYR A 33 -25.89 -13.07 10.44
C TYR A 33 -24.90 -13.26 9.29
N PHE A 34 -24.49 -14.50 8.98
CA PHE A 34 -23.60 -14.79 7.85
C PHE A 34 -24.26 -14.51 6.51
N VAL A 35 -25.52 -14.91 6.32
CA VAL A 35 -26.29 -14.67 5.09
C VAL A 35 -26.54 -13.17 4.91
N SER A 36 -26.92 -12.46 5.97
CA SER A 36 -27.09 -10.99 5.94
C SER A 36 -25.78 -10.25 5.65
N ALA A 37 -24.65 -10.71 6.21
CA ALA A 37 -23.32 -10.15 5.96
C ALA A 37 -22.77 -10.46 4.55
N ILE A 38 -23.31 -11.46 3.85
CA ILE A 38 -23.00 -11.78 2.45
C ILE A 38 -23.88 -10.96 1.48
N GLN A 39 -25.03 -10.48 1.93
CA GLN A 39 -26.03 -9.80 1.10
C GLN A 39 -25.86 -8.27 1.09
N GLU A 40 -25.35 -7.69 2.17
CA GLU A 40 -24.87 -6.32 2.22
C GLU A 40 -23.42 -6.26 1.69
N ILE A 41 -23.24 -5.92 0.41
CA ILE A 41 -22.22 -5.02 -0.17
C ILE A 41 -22.22 -5.24 -1.71
N PRO A 42 -23.10 -4.57 -2.46
CA PRO A 42 -23.11 -4.61 -3.92
C PRO A 42 -21.83 -3.99 -4.54
N LYS A 43 -21.32 -2.90 -3.94
CA LYS A 43 -20.18 -2.13 -4.48
C LYS A 43 -18.82 -2.81 -4.36
N ALA A 44 -18.56 -3.56 -3.29
CA ALA A 44 -17.32 -4.36 -3.19
C ALA A 44 -17.38 -5.60 -4.10
N LYS A 45 -18.56 -6.18 -4.34
CA LYS A 45 -18.71 -7.19 -5.40
C LYS A 45 -18.39 -6.60 -6.77
N ASP A 46 -18.85 -5.40 -7.08
CA ASP A 46 -18.51 -4.71 -8.34
C ASP A 46 -17.02 -4.34 -8.43
N PHE A 47 -16.40 -3.85 -7.35
CA PHE A 47 -14.95 -3.59 -7.32
C PHE A 47 -14.15 -4.88 -7.47
N ILE A 48 -14.50 -5.95 -6.75
CA ILE A 48 -13.84 -7.26 -6.86
C ILE A 48 -14.07 -7.86 -8.26
N THR A 49 -15.24 -7.68 -8.87
CA THR A 49 -15.55 -8.18 -10.21
C THR A 49 -14.81 -7.38 -11.27
N THR A 50 -14.74 -6.05 -11.13
CA THR A 50 -13.97 -5.15 -11.99
C THR A 50 -12.47 -5.41 -11.86
N PHE A 51 -11.98 -5.62 -10.63
CA PHE A 51 -10.60 -6.00 -10.35
C PHE A 51 -10.26 -7.38 -10.94
N LYS A 52 -11.11 -8.40 -10.72
CA LYS A 52 -10.95 -9.72 -11.36
C LYS A 52 -10.98 -9.62 -12.87
N LYS A 53 -11.85 -8.78 -13.43
CA LYS A 53 -11.95 -8.54 -14.88
C LYS A 53 -10.70 -7.83 -15.41
N ALA A 54 -10.15 -6.85 -14.70
CA ALA A 54 -8.88 -6.19 -15.03
C ALA A 54 -7.69 -7.15 -14.97
N VAL A 55 -7.63 -8.01 -13.94
CA VAL A 55 -6.61 -9.08 -13.82
C VAL A 55 -6.72 -10.09 -14.96
N VAL A 56 -7.94 -10.46 -15.38
CA VAL A 56 -8.17 -11.37 -16.52
C VAL A 56 -7.87 -10.69 -17.86
N LEU A 57 -8.16 -9.39 -18.00
CA LEU A 57 -7.85 -8.62 -19.20
C LEU A 57 -6.34 -8.46 -19.37
N GLY A 58 -5.61 -8.11 -18.30
CA GLY A 58 -4.15 -8.08 -18.29
C GLY A 58 -3.54 -9.44 -18.61
N LYS A 59 -4.14 -10.55 -18.16
CA LYS A 59 -3.72 -11.90 -18.55
C LYS A 59 -3.97 -12.22 -20.04
N LYS A 60 -4.99 -11.63 -20.66
CA LYS A 60 -5.28 -11.74 -22.10
C LYS A 60 -4.39 -10.83 -22.95
N GLU A 61 -4.04 -9.65 -22.46
CA GLU A 61 -3.08 -8.75 -23.11
C GLU A 61 -1.67 -9.32 -23.07
N ILE A 62 -1.26 -9.97 -21.97
CA ILE A 62 0.01 -10.72 -21.92
C ILE A 62 0.08 -11.80 -23.01
N LEU A 63 -1.01 -12.54 -23.23
CA LEU A 63 -1.10 -13.56 -24.29
C LEU A 63 -1.19 -12.96 -25.71
N ALA A 64 -1.63 -11.71 -25.85
CA ALA A 64 -1.71 -11.03 -27.13
C ALA A 64 -0.41 -10.29 -27.48
N ASP A 65 0.34 -9.81 -26.49
CA ASP A 65 1.62 -9.12 -26.65
C ASP A 65 2.78 -10.12 -26.88
N GLU A 66 2.67 -11.33 -26.33
CA GLU A 66 3.55 -12.47 -26.67
C GLU A 66 3.53 -12.86 -28.16
N ALA A 67 2.54 -12.38 -28.94
CA ALA A 67 2.44 -12.66 -30.36
C ALA A 67 3.21 -11.68 -31.27
N SER A 68 3.82 -10.60 -30.76
CA SER A 68 4.35 -9.54 -31.65
C SER A 68 5.78 -9.03 -31.43
N VAL A 69 6.57 -9.56 -30.50
CA VAL A 69 8.01 -9.25 -30.45
C VAL A 69 8.81 -10.49 -30.08
N LYS A 70 9.66 -10.98 -30.99
CA LYS A 70 10.77 -11.86 -30.65
C LYS A 70 11.75 -11.10 -29.74
N ARG A 71 11.42 -10.92 -28.45
CA ARG A 71 12.42 -10.60 -27.43
C ARG A 71 13.33 -11.81 -27.35
N ALA A 72 14.64 -11.62 -27.49
CA ALA A 72 15.60 -12.62 -27.05
C ALA A 72 15.19 -13.05 -25.63
N ASP A 73 15.16 -14.36 -25.38
CA ASP A 73 14.77 -14.91 -24.07
C ASP A 73 15.87 -14.55 -23.07
N LEU A 74 15.77 -13.34 -22.50
CA LEU A 74 16.73 -12.81 -21.54
C LEU A 74 16.61 -13.61 -20.24
N ASP A 75 17.75 -14.00 -19.69
CA ASP A 75 17.81 -14.61 -18.37
C ASP A 75 17.24 -13.66 -17.30
N ASN A 76 16.73 -14.24 -16.21
CA ASN A 76 16.28 -13.47 -15.06
C ASN A 76 17.45 -12.70 -14.43
N CYS A 77 17.19 -11.49 -13.95
CA CYS A 77 18.17 -10.73 -13.18
C CYS A 77 18.57 -11.51 -11.91
N PRO A 78 19.83 -11.39 -11.46
CA PRO A 78 20.29 -12.09 -10.26
C PRO A 78 19.52 -11.66 -9.02
N SER A 79 19.38 -12.56 -8.05
CA SER A 79 18.65 -12.31 -6.80
C SER A 79 19.26 -11.16 -5.96
N VAL A 80 20.57 -10.92 -6.14
CA VAL A 80 21.30 -9.77 -5.63
C VAL A 80 21.97 -9.10 -6.83
N SER A 81 21.61 -7.84 -7.09
CA SER A 81 22.19 -7.10 -8.20
C SER A 81 23.70 -6.89 -8.00
N PRO A 82 24.53 -7.08 -9.03
CA PRO A 82 25.96 -6.78 -8.98
C PRO A 82 26.26 -5.27 -9.00
N HIS A 83 25.24 -4.43 -9.20
CA HIS A 83 25.40 -2.97 -9.31
C HIS A 83 25.20 -2.23 -7.98
N LEU A 84 24.85 -2.92 -6.90
CA LEU A 84 24.67 -2.32 -5.57
C LEU A 84 26.00 -1.77 -5.05
N ARG A 85 25.96 -0.62 -4.37
CA ARG A 85 27.14 0.11 -3.88
C ARG A 85 27.19 0.21 -2.36
N GLY A 86 26.11 -0.14 -1.67
CA GLY A 86 25.98 0.07 -0.24
C GLY A 86 25.58 1.50 0.08
N GLN A 87 26.27 2.10 1.05
CA GLN A 87 25.96 3.42 1.56
C GLN A 87 26.21 4.50 0.48
N ASN A 88 25.22 5.37 0.31
CA ASN A 88 25.25 6.51 -0.60
C ASN A 88 25.40 7.81 0.19
N LYS A 89 26.36 8.66 -0.21
CA LYS A 89 26.46 10.02 0.32
C LYS A 89 25.37 10.87 -0.33
N LEU A 90 24.46 11.40 0.47
CA LEU A 90 23.39 12.26 -0.01
C LEU A 90 23.85 13.71 -0.16
N PHE A 91 23.43 14.34 -1.25
CA PHE A 91 23.69 15.75 -1.55
C PHE A 91 22.44 16.38 -2.14
N PHE A 92 22.00 17.51 -1.58
CA PHE A 92 20.77 18.20 -1.96
C PHE A 92 21.13 19.55 -2.60
N LYS A 93 21.32 19.55 -3.92
CA LYS A 93 21.70 20.75 -4.69
C LYS A 93 20.61 21.84 -4.60
N PRO A 94 20.89 23.08 -4.15
CA PRO A 94 19.83 24.07 -3.92
C PRO A 94 19.08 24.55 -5.17
N ASP A 95 19.74 24.49 -6.32
CA ASP A 95 19.32 24.97 -7.64
C ASP A 95 19.10 23.82 -8.64
N LEU A 96 18.89 22.60 -8.13
CA LEU A 96 18.53 21.44 -8.95
C LEU A 96 17.29 21.74 -9.81
N THR A 97 17.30 21.31 -11.07
CA THR A 97 16.13 21.39 -11.96
C THR A 97 15.64 20.02 -12.40
N LEU A 98 14.40 19.95 -12.90
CA LEU A 98 13.84 18.68 -13.37
C LEU A 98 14.56 18.17 -14.63
N GLU A 99 15.01 19.09 -15.48
CA GLU A 99 15.77 18.82 -16.70
C GLU A 99 17.13 18.20 -16.38
N GLU A 100 17.81 18.68 -15.33
CA GLU A 100 19.06 18.08 -14.84
C GLU A 100 18.82 16.62 -14.40
N VAL A 101 17.77 16.37 -13.60
CA VAL A 101 17.43 15.01 -13.15
C VAL A 101 17.08 14.11 -14.33
N GLN A 102 16.37 14.64 -15.34
CA GLN A 102 16.03 13.90 -16.55
C GLN A 102 17.27 13.56 -17.37
N ALA A 103 18.19 14.51 -17.55
CA ALA A 103 19.43 14.31 -18.29
C ALA A 103 20.34 13.25 -17.62
N GLU A 104 20.34 13.18 -16.29
CA GLU A 104 21.06 12.15 -15.53
C GLU A 104 20.43 10.75 -15.64
N ASN A 105 19.18 10.65 -16.09
CA ASN A 105 18.40 9.40 -16.14
C ASN A 105 17.80 9.12 -17.53
N PRO A 106 18.61 9.03 -18.59
CA PRO A 106 18.12 8.93 -19.98
C PRO A 106 17.39 7.62 -20.29
N LYS A 107 17.56 6.59 -19.45
CA LYS A 107 16.87 5.29 -19.58
C LYS A 107 15.47 5.30 -18.95
N VAL A 108 15.11 6.35 -18.22
CA VAL A 108 13.79 6.51 -17.62
C VAL A 108 12.89 7.19 -18.63
N HIS A 109 11.73 6.60 -18.89
CA HIS A 109 10.76 7.15 -19.83
C HIS A 109 9.36 7.02 -19.25
N ARG A 110 8.58 8.11 -19.30
CA ARG A 110 7.22 8.19 -18.74
C ARG A 110 7.16 7.71 -17.27
N GLY A 111 8.20 8.00 -16.49
CA GLY A 111 8.33 7.58 -15.10
C GLY A 111 8.57 6.10 -14.87
N ARG A 112 8.94 5.35 -15.91
CA ARG A 112 9.19 3.93 -15.87
C ARG A 112 10.61 3.58 -16.30
N TYR A 113 11.07 2.43 -15.84
CA TYR A 113 12.33 1.82 -16.22
C TYR A 113 12.22 0.30 -16.15
N HIS A 114 12.93 -0.39 -17.03
CA HIS A 114 13.22 -1.81 -16.91
C HIS A 114 14.68 -2.09 -17.27
N PRO A 115 15.34 -3.11 -16.69
CA PRO A 115 16.67 -3.52 -17.12
C PRO A 115 16.66 -3.98 -18.58
N ALA A 116 17.72 -3.67 -19.32
CA ALA A 116 17.86 -4.09 -20.72
C ALA A 116 18.54 -5.47 -20.87
N GLU A 117 19.38 -5.84 -19.90
CA GLU A 117 20.26 -7.02 -19.98
C GLU A 117 19.63 -8.29 -19.36
N CYS A 118 18.53 -8.16 -18.62
CA CYS A 118 17.91 -9.26 -17.89
C CYS A 118 16.43 -8.97 -17.60
N LYS A 119 15.66 -10.03 -17.34
CA LYS A 119 14.26 -9.92 -16.91
C LYS A 119 14.18 -9.64 -15.41
N ALA A 120 13.60 -8.50 -15.03
CA ALA A 120 13.43 -8.14 -13.62
C ALA A 120 12.61 -9.19 -12.87
N LEU A 121 12.99 -9.50 -11.63
CA LEU A 121 12.31 -10.50 -10.80
C LEU A 121 10.94 -10.04 -10.30
N GLN A 122 10.71 -8.72 -10.20
CA GLN A 122 9.47 -8.12 -9.75
C GLN A 122 9.24 -6.79 -10.47
N ARG A 123 7.97 -6.52 -10.79
CA ARG A 123 7.49 -5.20 -11.18
C ARG A 123 7.06 -4.42 -9.95
N VAL A 124 7.61 -3.23 -9.75
CA VAL A 124 7.43 -2.42 -8.54
C VAL A 124 6.80 -1.06 -8.83
N ALA A 125 5.64 -0.79 -8.25
CA ALA A 125 5.05 0.55 -8.23
C ALA A 125 5.49 1.31 -6.97
N ILE A 126 6.10 2.49 -7.15
CA ILE A 126 6.44 3.40 -6.06
C ILE A 126 5.35 4.48 -6.00
N LEU A 127 4.60 4.51 -4.90
CA LEU A 127 3.45 5.38 -4.69
C LEU A 127 3.81 6.49 -3.70
N ILE A 128 3.79 7.73 -4.17
CA ILE A 128 4.19 8.92 -3.41
C ILE A 128 2.97 9.83 -3.23
N PRO A 129 2.39 9.94 -2.02
CA PRO A 129 1.31 10.87 -1.76
C PRO A 129 1.88 12.30 -1.72
N HIS A 130 1.28 13.22 -2.46
CA HIS A 130 1.90 14.52 -2.74
C HIS A 130 0.91 15.69 -2.68
N ARG A 131 1.39 16.84 -2.15
CA ARG A 131 0.82 18.18 -2.36
C ARG A 131 1.83 19.25 -1.94
N ASN A 132 2.10 20.23 -2.80
CA ASN A 132 2.95 21.41 -2.51
C ASN A 132 4.35 21.05 -1.98
N ARG A 133 4.99 20.03 -2.57
CA ARG A 133 6.29 19.47 -2.16
C ARG A 133 7.19 19.18 -3.36
N GLU A 134 7.15 20.04 -4.36
CA GLU A 134 7.82 19.87 -5.66
C GLU A 134 9.33 19.75 -5.49
N ARG A 135 9.92 20.55 -4.59
CA ARG A 135 11.36 20.50 -4.31
C ARG A 135 11.79 19.20 -3.62
N HIS A 136 11.01 18.72 -2.65
CA HIS A 136 11.24 17.41 -2.01
C HIS A 136 11.13 16.28 -3.02
N LEU A 137 10.11 16.32 -3.87
CA LEU A 137 9.93 15.34 -4.94
C LEU A 137 11.13 15.33 -5.89
N MET A 138 11.63 16.49 -6.30
CA MET A 138 12.80 16.58 -7.19
C MET A 138 14.06 15.98 -6.57
N TYR A 139 14.34 16.25 -5.29
CA TYR A 139 15.44 15.60 -4.56
C TYR A 139 15.25 14.09 -4.47
N LEU A 140 14.01 13.66 -4.23
CA LEU A 140 13.71 12.24 -4.15
C LEU A 140 13.90 11.55 -5.51
N LEU A 141 13.43 12.14 -6.62
CA LEU A 141 13.60 11.58 -7.96
C LEU A 141 15.07 11.50 -8.37
N GLN A 142 15.85 12.56 -8.11
CA GLN A 142 17.30 12.58 -8.36
C GLN A 142 17.99 11.39 -7.69
N HIS A 143 17.56 11.05 -6.47
CA HIS A 143 18.15 9.93 -5.75
C HIS A 143 17.56 8.57 -6.17
N LEU A 144 16.23 8.45 -6.24
CA LEU A 144 15.54 7.18 -6.42
C LEU A 144 15.78 6.57 -7.79
N HIS A 145 15.83 7.34 -8.88
CA HIS A 145 16.03 6.75 -10.20
C HIS A 145 17.32 5.94 -10.31
N PRO A 146 18.52 6.50 -10.03
CA PRO A 146 19.75 5.71 -10.09
C PRO A 146 19.79 4.64 -8.99
N PHE A 147 19.17 4.87 -7.83
CA PHE A 147 19.05 3.89 -6.74
C PHE A 147 18.29 2.63 -7.19
N LEU A 148 17.11 2.79 -7.79
CA LEU A 148 16.24 1.70 -8.24
C LEU A 148 16.80 1.00 -9.48
N GLN A 149 17.44 1.74 -10.40
CA GLN A 149 18.13 1.16 -11.56
C GLN A 149 19.24 0.18 -11.12
N ARG A 150 20.04 0.54 -10.10
CA ARG A 150 21.06 -0.36 -9.54
C ARG A 150 20.48 -1.60 -8.88
N GLN A 151 19.22 -1.58 -8.44
CA GLN A 151 18.53 -2.75 -7.92
C GLN A 151 17.96 -3.67 -9.01
N GLN A 152 18.11 -3.31 -10.29
CA GLN A 152 17.61 -4.07 -11.45
C GLN A 152 16.11 -4.37 -11.38
N LEU A 153 15.33 -3.39 -10.91
CA LEU A 153 13.87 -3.47 -10.85
C LEU A 153 13.25 -3.02 -12.18
N GLU A 154 12.15 -3.66 -12.55
CA GLU A 154 11.17 -3.01 -13.43
C GLU A 154 10.26 -2.18 -12.55
N TYR A 155 10.23 -0.87 -12.74
CA TYR A 155 9.52 0.02 -11.83
C TYR A 155 8.80 1.16 -12.52
N GLY A 156 7.80 1.69 -11.82
CA GLY A 156 7.09 2.93 -12.15
C GLY A 156 6.96 3.81 -10.92
N ILE A 157 7.23 5.11 -11.05
CA ILE A 157 7.01 6.09 -9.98
C ILE A 157 5.70 6.83 -10.24
N TYR A 158 4.80 6.79 -9.25
CA TYR A 158 3.50 7.44 -9.28
C TYR A 158 3.42 8.48 -8.17
N THR A 159 3.15 9.73 -8.53
CA THR A 159 2.83 10.79 -7.57
C THR A 159 1.33 10.98 -7.53
N ILE A 160 0.74 10.79 -6.35
CA ILE A 160 -0.71 10.92 -6.16
C ILE A 160 -0.95 12.30 -5.55
N HIS A 161 -1.30 13.25 -6.42
CA HIS A 161 -1.52 14.64 -6.06
C HIS A 161 -2.95 14.86 -5.54
N GLN A 162 -3.05 15.41 -4.33
CA GLN A 162 -4.35 15.81 -3.76
C GLN A 162 -4.73 17.24 -4.18
N ALA A 163 -5.76 17.37 -5.02
CA ALA A 163 -6.26 18.67 -5.42
C ALA A 163 -6.89 19.46 -4.26
N GLY A 164 -6.83 20.79 -4.36
CA GLY A 164 -7.42 21.73 -3.41
C GLY A 164 -6.64 21.86 -2.09
N SER A 165 -7.19 22.68 -1.18
CA SER A 165 -6.52 23.13 0.04
C SER A 165 -7.03 22.48 1.34
N LYS A 166 -8.00 21.57 1.25
CA LYS A 166 -8.55 20.88 2.44
C LYS A 166 -7.52 19.94 3.08
N LYS A 167 -7.85 19.35 4.23
CA LYS A 167 -6.93 18.46 4.96
C LYS A 167 -6.34 17.37 4.06
N PHE A 168 -5.04 17.13 4.20
CA PHE A 168 -4.31 16.10 3.48
C PHE A 168 -4.71 14.72 4.02
N ASN A 169 -4.81 13.73 3.15
CA ASN A 169 -5.09 12.34 3.52
C ASN A 169 -4.12 11.40 2.82
N ARG A 170 -2.97 11.21 3.47
CA ARG A 170 -1.88 10.36 3.01
C ARG A 170 -2.36 8.94 2.66
N ALA A 171 -3.04 8.29 3.62
CA ALA A 171 -3.53 6.92 3.47
C ALA A 171 -4.50 6.75 2.29
N LYS A 172 -5.45 7.66 2.13
CA LYS A 172 -6.42 7.61 1.03
C LYS A 172 -5.75 7.84 -0.33
N LEU A 173 -4.76 8.73 -0.43
CA LEU A 173 -3.97 8.90 -1.65
C LEU A 173 -3.19 7.63 -2.02
N LEU A 174 -2.65 6.92 -1.03
CA LEU A 174 -1.95 5.65 -1.28
C LEU A 174 -2.89 4.54 -1.76
N ASN A 175 -4.13 4.48 -1.26
CA ASN A 175 -5.17 3.60 -1.83
C ASN A 175 -5.48 3.96 -3.29
N VAL A 176 -5.63 5.25 -3.61
CA VAL A 176 -5.82 5.72 -4.99
C VAL A 176 -4.65 5.30 -5.87
N GLY A 177 -3.42 5.53 -5.42
CA GLY A 177 -2.21 5.15 -6.15
C GLY A 177 -2.16 3.67 -6.48
N PHE A 178 -2.54 2.82 -5.52
CA PHE A 178 -2.63 1.38 -5.75
C PHE A 178 -3.67 1.04 -6.83
N ILE A 179 -4.86 1.64 -6.76
CA ILE A 179 -5.95 1.38 -7.71
C ILE A 179 -5.58 1.86 -9.12
N GLU A 180 -5.05 3.07 -9.26
CA GLU A 180 -4.72 3.66 -10.55
C GLU A 180 -3.47 3.03 -11.18
N ALA A 181 -2.42 2.74 -10.40
CA ALA A 181 -1.22 2.07 -10.92
C ALA A 181 -1.55 0.70 -11.50
N LEU A 182 -2.52 -0.02 -10.94
CA LEU A 182 -2.97 -1.33 -11.44
C LEU A 182 -3.78 -1.26 -12.74
N LYS A 183 -4.28 -0.09 -13.14
CA LYS A 183 -4.87 0.13 -14.47
C LYS A 183 -3.79 0.34 -15.53
N ASP A 184 -2.61 0.73 -15.10
CA ASP A 184 -1.49 1.14 -15.94
C ASP A 184 -0.51 -0.03 -16.19
N GLU A 185 -0.34 -0.93 -15.22
CA GLU A 185 0.45 -2.17 -15.34
C GLU A 185 0.05 -3.18 -14.25
N MET A 186 0.27 -4.48 -14.49
CA MET A 186 0.04 -5.53 -13.49
C MET A 186 1.18 -5.60 -12.45
N TRP A 187 1.40 -4.53 -11.70
CA TRP A 187 2.43 -4.47 -10.65
C TRP A 187 2.33 -5.60 -9.62
N ASP A 188 3.48 -6.16 -9.26
CA ASP A 188 3.59 -7.27 -8.29
C ASP A 188 3.81 -6.75 -6.87
N CYS A 189 4.54 -5.64 -6.74
CA CYS A 189 4.94 -5.03 -5.48
C CYS A 189 4.60 -3.54 -5.43
N PHE A 190 4.20 -3.06 -4.25
CA PHE A 190 3.90 -1.65 -4.00
C PHE A 190 4.77 -1.11 -2.88
N ILE A 191 5.49 -0.03 -3.18
CA ILE A 191 6.26 0.75 -2.21
C ILE A 191 5.47 2.00 -1.90
N PHE A 192 5.00 2.14 -0.66
CA PHE A 192 4.32 3.33 -0.17
C PHE A 192 5.38 4.25 0.44
N HIS A 193 5.57 5.43 -0.13
CA HIS A 193 6.79 6.20 0.07
C HIS A 193 6.51 7.66 0.39
N ASP A 194 7.00 8.15 1.54
CA ASP A 194 6.93 9.56 1.89
C ASP A 194 7.95 10.39 1.09
N VAL A 195 7.47 11.45 0.45
CA VAL A 195 8.25 12.30 -0.48
C VAL A 195 9.54 12.90 0.11
N ASP A 196 9.63 12.99 1.44
CA ASP A 196 10.74 13.61 2.17
C ASP A 196 11.76 12.60 2.72
N LEU A 197 11.59 11.30 2.49
CA LEU A 197 12.48 10.25 3.01
C LEU A 197 13.38 9.65 1.95
N VAL A 198 14.65 10.04 1.95
CA VAL A 198 15.65 9.56 0.97
C VAL A 198 16.48 8.41 1.57
N PRO A 199 16.51 7.22 0.96
CA PRO A 199 17.28 6.08 1.47
C PRO A 199 18.79 6.33 1.40
N GLU A 200 19.54 5.86 2.39
CA GLU A 200 20.99 6.08 2.46
C GLU A 200 21.82 4.87 2.01
N ASN A 201 21.21 3.72 1.73
CA ASN A 201 21.94 2.50 1.40
C ASN A 201 21.15 1.67 0.38
N ASP A 202 21.75 1.39 -0.79
CA ASP A 202 21.06 0.67 -1.86
C ASP A 202 20.98 -0.84 -1.66
N LEU A 203 21.59 -1.37 -0.58
CA LEU A 203 21.27 -2.69 -0.03
C LEU A 203 19.86 -2.73 0.60
N ASN A 204 19.22 -1.58 0.82
CA ASN A 204 17.82 -1.51 1.22
C ASN A 204 16.93 -1.75 -0.01
N LEU A 205 16.67 -3.01 -0.32
CA LEU A 205 15.98 -3.40 -1.55
C LEU A 205 14.50 -2.99 -1.54
N TYR A 206 14.10 -2.19 -2.54
CA TYR A 206 12.73 -1.72 -2.79
C TYR A 206 11.95 -2.79 -3.55
N ARG A 207 11.80 -3.94 -2.89
CA ARG A 207 11.08 -5.11 -3.41
C ARG A 207 10.24 -5.74 -2.31
N CYS A 208 9.25 -6.52 -2.70
CA CYS A 208 8.37 -7.20 -1.77
C CYS A 208 8.87 -8.60 -1.48
N GLU A 209 8.56 -9.09 -0.29
CA GLU A 209 8.89 -10.43 0.19
C GLU A 209 7.61 -11.09 0.72
N ASP A 210 7.70 -12.31 1.25
CA ASP A 210 6.54 -13.06 1.77
C ASP A 210 5.84 -12.36 2.95
N GLN A 211 6.53 -11.41 3.58
CA GLN A 211 6.06 -10.61 4.70
C GLN A 211 6.10 -9.11 4.38
N PRO A 212 5.14 -8.30 4.85
CA PRO A 212 5.18 -6.84 4.73
C PRO A 212 6.48 -6.28 5.29
N LYS A 213 7.11 -5.40 4.52
CA LYS A 213 8.44 -4.86 4.85
C LYS A 213 8.35 -3.39 5.24
N HIS A 214 8.97 -3.06 6.36
CA HIS A 214 9.18 -1.67 6.77
C HIS A 214 10.60 -1.27 6.42
N LEU A 215 10.74 -0.41 5.42
CA LEU A 215 12.04 -0.08 4.85
C LEU A 215 12.82 0.92 5.72
N VAL A 216 12.12 1.72 6.54
CA VAL A 216 12.71 2.77 7.38
C VAL A 216 13.00 2.24 8.78
N VAL A 217 14.24 1.89 9.10
CA VAL A 217 14.62 1.53 10.48
C VAL A 217 14.93 2.77 11.30
N GLY A 218 15.49 3.81 10.69
CA GLY A 218 15.79 5.05 11.40
C GLY A 218 16.08 6.19 10.43
N ARG A 219 15.83 7.40 10.91
CA ARG A 219 16.11 8.63 10.15
C ARG A 219 17.01 9.58 10.90
N ASN A 220 17.69 10.48 10.18
CA ASN A 220 18.52 11.55 10.74
C ASN A 220 17.85 12.28 11.93
N SER A 221 16.58 12.66 11.80
CA SER A 221 15.80 13.36 12.85
C SER A 221 15.49 12.51 14.10
N THR A 222 15.70 11.19 14.02
CA THR A 222 15.52 10.23 15.14
C THR A 222 16.86 9.69 15.65
N GLY A 223 17.98 10.28 15.24
CA GLY A 223 19.32 9.74 15.53
C GLY A 223 19.53 8.33 14.95
N TYR A 224 18.94 8.05 13.79
CA TYR A 224 18.97 6.76 13.11
C TYR A 224 18.48 5.56 13.95
N ARG A 225 17.51 5.79 14.83
CA ARG A 225 16.84 4.75 15.61
C ARG A 225 15.38 4.62 15.21
N LEU A 226 14.82 3.42 15.43
CA LEU A 226 13.41 3.18 15.22
C LEU A 226 12.60 4.04 16.19
N ARG A 227 11.60 4.75 15.68
CA ARG A 227 10.82 5.72 16.45
C ARG A 227 10.14 5.08 17.67
N TYR A 228 9.58 3.90 17.49
CA TYR A 228 9.04 2.99 18.51
C TYR A 228 8.84 1.60 17.89
N SER A 229 8.68 0.55 18.71
CA SER A 229 8.66 -0.84 18.24
C SER A 229 7.61 -1.14 17.16
N GLY A 230 6.41 -0.56 17.32
CA GLY A 230 5.29 -0.66 16.39
C GLY A 230 5.34 0.31 15.20
N TYR A 231 6.43 1.07 15.00
CA TYR A 231 6.45 2.06 13.92
C TYR A 231 6.44 1.38 12.54
N PHE A 232 5.51 1.79 11.69
CA PHE A 232 5.30 1.28 10.33
C PHE A 232 5.05 2.41 9.30
N GLY A 233 5.49 3.62 9.63
CA GLY A 233 5.34 4.81 8.78
C GLY A 233 6.57 5.11 7.93
N GLY A 234 6.50 6.16 7.11
CA GLY A 234 7.59 6.53 6.20
C GLY A 234 7.56 5.74 4.90
N VAL A 235 8.32 4.65 4.83
CA VAL A 235 8.43 3.81 3.62
C VAL A 235 8.16 2.34 3.95
N THR A 236 7.17 1.76 3.29
CA THR A 236 6.76 0.36 3.46
C THR A 236 6.56 -0.33 2.12
N ALA A 237 6.76 -1.65 2.08
CA ALA A 237 6.51 -2.49 0.92
C ALA A 237 5.50 -3.59 1.25
N LEU A 238 4.47 -3.72 0.41
CA LEU A 238 3.53 -4.83 0.47
C LEU A 238 3.30 -5.36 -0.95
N SER A 239 3.25 -6.69 -1.10
CA SER A 239 2.85 -7.28 -2.38
C SER A 239 1.41 -6.89 -2.70
N ARG A 240 1.04 -7.00 -3.98
CA ARG A 240 -0.35 -6.80 -4.42
C ARG A 240 -1.34 -7.59 -3.57
N GLU A 241 -1.03 -8.86 -3.32
CA GLU A 241 -1.85 -9.80 -2.55
C GLU A 241 -1.89 -9.42 -1.06
N GLN A 242 -0.77 -9.02 -0.47
CA GLN A 242 -0.71 -8.57 0.93
C GLN A 242 -1.55 -7.31 1.15
N PHE A 243 -1.42 -6.31 0.27
CA PHE A 243 -2.16 -5.05 0.39
C PHE A 243 -3.66 -5.24 0.15
N PHE A 244 -4.02 -6.07 -0.84
CA PHE A 244 -5.42 -6.43 -1.08
C PHE A 244 -6.02 -7.19 0.11
N LYS A 245 -5.27 -8.14 0.70
CA LYS A 245 -5.72 -8.95 1.84
C LYS A 245 -6.10 -8.12 3.06
N VAL A 246 -5.39 -7.02 3.31
CA VAL A 246 -5.66 -6.10 4.43
C VAL A 246 -6.69 -5.01 4.11
N ASN A 247 -7.32 -5.06 2.92
CA ASN A 247 -8.21 -4.01 2.41
C ASN A 247 -7.53 -2.62 2.31
N GLY A 248 -6.22 -2.58 2.04
CA GLY A 248 -5.42 -1.34 2.00
C GLY A 248 -5.45 -0.51 3.28
N PHE A 249 -5.17 0.79 3.14
CA PHE A 249 -5.19 1.74 4.26
C PHE A 249 -6.63 2.19 4.61
N SER A 250 -6.83 2.74 5.82
CA SER A 250 -8.07 3.47 6.16
C SER A 250 -8.21 4.75 5.34
N ASN A 251 -9.43 5.06 4.89
CA ASN A 251 -9.70 6.32 4.18
C ASN A 251 -10.00 7.50 5.13
N ASN A 252 -10.03 7.27 6.44
CA ASN A 252 -10.61 8.22 7.43
C ASN A 252 -9.57 9.08 8.17
N TYR A 253 -8.28 8.90 7.89
CA TYR A 253 -7.21 9.66 8.52
C TYR A 253 -6.94 10.99 7.80
N TRP A 254 -7.68 12.03 8.19
CA TRP A 254 -7.51 13.40 7.70
C TRP A 254 -6.57 14.21 8.60
N GLY A 255 -5.46 14.67 8.03
CA GLY A 255 -4.35 15.30 8.77
C GLY A 255 -3.32 14.27 9.25
N TRP A 256 -2.46 14.68 10.18
CA TRP A 256 -1.27 13.92 10.55
C TRP A 256 -1.51 12.86 11.63
N GLY A 257 -1.15 11.62 11.29
CA GLY A 257 -0.73 10.55 12.19
C GLY A 257 -1.76 9.47 12.49
N GLY A 258 -1.26 8.24 12.70
CA GLY A 258 -1.99 7.06 13.15
C GLY A 258 -2.49 6.16 12.02
N GLU A 259 -2.36 6.58 10.76
CA GLU A 259 -2.78 5.80 9.60
C GLU A 259 -1.79 4.66 9.27
N ASP A 260 -0.52 4.86 9.60
CA ASP A 260 0.54 3.86 9.54
C ASP A 260 0.40 2.81 10.64
N ASP A 261 0.05 3.25 11.85
CA ASP A 261 -0.30 2.35 12.96
C ASP A 261 -1.56 1.51 12.64
N ASP A 262 -2.56 2.11 12.00
CA ASP A 262 -3.75 1.39 11.51
C ASP A 262 -3.35 0.29 10.52
N LEU A 263 -2.56 0.63 9.48
CA LEU A 263 -2.10 -0.38 8.53
C LEU A 263 -1.34 -1.52 9.21
N ARG A 264 -0.47 -1.21 10.18
CA ARG A 264 0.21 -2.25 10.97
C ARG A 264 -0.78 -3.16 11.67
N LEU A 265 -1.79 -2.60 12.34
CA LEU A 265 -2.82 -3.41 13.02
C LEU A 265 -3.57 -4.31 12.02
N ARG A 266 -3.88 -3.82 10.82
CA ARG A 266 -4.48 -4.65 9.76
C ARG A 266 -3.57 -5.81 9.34
N VAL A 267 -2.28 -5.53 9.15
CA VAL A 267 -1.25 -6.54 8.84
C VAL A 267 -1.20 -7.62 9.94
N GLU A 268 -1.17 -7.20 11.20
CA GLU A 268 -1.13 -8.10 12.37
C GLU A 268 -2.41 -8.94 12.51
N LEU A 269 -3.59 -8.37 12.22
CA LEU A 269 -4.88 -9.11 12.19
C LEU A 269 -4.88 -10.26 11.18
N HIS A 270 -4.07 -10.14 10.12
CA HIS A 270 -3.87 -11.20 9.12
C HIS A 270 -2.68 -12.12 9.42
N ARG A 271 -2.12 -12.06 10.63
CA ARG A 271 -0.99 -12.88 11.11
C ARG A 271 0.27 -12.73 10.28
N MET A 272 0.40 -11.61 9.57
CA MET A 272 1.63 -11.25 8.87
C MET A 272 2.55 -10.54 9.86
N LYS A 273 3.85 -10.79 9.73
CA LYS A 273 4.91 -10.21 10.57
C LYS A 273 5.59 -9.11 9.79
N ILE A 274 5.85 -7.96 10.40
CA ILE A 274 6.63 -6.91 9.75
C ILE A 274 8.10 -7.27 9.80
N ILE A 275 8.74 -7.34 8.63
CA ILE A 275 10.18 -7.50 8.50
C ILE A 275 10.85 -6.15 8.26
N ARG A 276 12.11 -6.02 8.70
CA ARG A 276 12.91 -4.80 8.57
C ARG A 276 14.31 -5.16 8.07
N PRO A 277 14.95 -4.30 7.26
CA PRO A 277 16.37 -4.46 6.93
C PRO A 277 17.23 -4.28 8.20
N MET A 278 18.52 -4.60 8.07
CA MET A 278 19.49 -4.32 9.14
C MET A 278 19.53 -2.81 9.46
N PRO A 279 19.77 -2.39 10.72
CA PRO A 279 19.71 -0.98 11.10
C PRO A 279 20.69 -0.05 10.37
N ASP A 280 21.82 -0.56 9.89
CA ASP A 280 22.80 0.16 9.07
C ASP A 280 22.38 0.31 7.60
N VAL A 281 21.51 -0.58 7.12
CA VAL A 281 20.91 -0.55 5.78
C VAL A 281 19.63 0.28 5.73
N GLY A 282 18.77 0.17 6.76
CA GLY A 282 17.47 0.83 6.85
C GLY A 282 17.51 2.32 7.21
N LYS A 283 18.58 3.05 6.89
CA LYS A 283 18.74 4.47 7.22
C LYS A 283 18.20 5.37 6.12
N TYR A 284 17.57 6.45 6.55
CA TYR A 284 16.99 7.48 5.69
C TYR A 284 17.37 8.87 6.16
N THR A 285 17.57 9.78 5.20
CA THR A 285 17.60 11.21 5.49
C THR A 285 16.21 11.78 5.25
N MET A 286 15.64 12.37 6.29
CA MET A 286 14.44 13.20 6.19
C MET A 286 14.85 14.60 5.75
N ILE A 287 14.38 15.03 4.58
CA ILE A 287 14.58 16.39 4.07
C ILE A 287 13.80 17.34 4.98
N PHE A 288 14.49 18.31 5.59
CA PHE A 288 13.88 19.19 6.59
C PHE A 288 12.68 19.96 6.02
N HIS A 289 11.65 20.07 6.85
CA HIS A 289 10.49 20.92 6.60
C HIS A 289 9.76 21.22 7.92
N THR A 290 8.97 22.28 7.95
CA THR A 290 7.97 22.52 8.99
C THR A 290 6.67 21.82 8.64
N ARG A 291 5.75 21.67 9.59
CA ARG A 291 4.47 21.00 9.32
C ARG A 291 3.63 21.81 8.34
N ASP A 292 3.15 21.15 7.29
CA ASP A 292 2.40 21.81 6.22
C ASP A 292 1.00 22.23 6.66
N PRO A 293 0.47 23.34 6.12
CA PRO A 293 -0.95 23.66 6.21
C PRO A 293 -1.84 22.52 5.68
N GLY A 294 -2.91 22.20 6.41
CA GLY A 294 -3.79 21.09 6.09
C GLY A 294 -3.25 19.71 6.47
N ASN A 295 -2.07 19.63 7.09
CA ASN A 295 -1.53 18.40 7.69
C ASN A 295 -1.38 18.55 9.22
N GLU A 296 -2.35 19.22 9.86
CA GLU A 296 -2.37 19.35 11.32
C GLU A 296 -2.61 18.00 12.01
N VAL A 297 -2.20 17.91 13.28
CA VAL A 297 -2.43 16.71 14.10
C VAL A 297 -3.91 16.33 14.06
N ASN A 298 -4.19 15.09 13.65
CA ASN A 298 -5.54 14.55 13.73
C ASN A 298 -5.88 14.23 15.20
N ILE A 299 -6.67 15.09 15.84
CA ILE A 299 -7.10 14.92 17.23
C ILE A 299 -7.92 13.63 17.45
N GLY A 300 -8.57 13.12 16.42
CA GLY A 300 -9.39 11.91 16.46
C GLY A 300 -8.62 10.62 16.17
N ARG A 301 -7.32 10.68 15.83
CA ARG A 301 -6.54 9.51 15.38
C ARG A 301 -6.55 8.35 16.37
N MET A 302 -6.52 8.63 17.67
CA MET A 302 -6.55 7.58 18.69
C MET A 302 -7.92 6.89 18.73
N LYS A 303 -9.01 7.63 18.51
CA LYS A 303 -10.36 7.03 18.41
C LYS A 303 -10.46 6.12 17.18
N LEU A 304 -9.91 6.55 16.04
CA LEU A 304 -9.85 5.72 14.83
C LEU A 304 -9.03 4.45 15.08
N LEU A 305 -7.85 4.58 15.69
CA LEU A 305 -6.95 3.46 15.95
C LEU A 305 -7.57 2.37 16.85
N HIS A 306 -8.37 2.75 17.85
CA HIS A 306 -9.08 1.79 18.69
C HIS A 306 -10.21 1.04 17.96
N GLN A 307 -10.64 1.51 16.79
CA GLN A 307 -11.75 0.93 16.03
C GLN A 307 -11.28 -0.03 14.93
N VAL A 308 -9.98 -0.11 14.64
CA VAL A 308 -9.43 -0.85 13.47
C VAL A 308 -9.96 -2.27 13.37
N SER A 309 -9.91 -3.05 14.46
CA SER A 309 -10.37 -4.44 14.48
C SER A 309 -11.85 -4.62 14.10
N ARG A 310 -12.66 -3.56 14.26
CA ARG A 310 -14.09 -3.54 13.93
C ARG A 310 -14.35 -3.05 12.51
N VAL A 311 -13.57 -2.09 12.01
CA VAL A 311 -13.91 -1.32 10.80
C VAL A 311 -13.04 -1.63 9.58
N TRP A 312 -11.91 -2.33 9.72
CA TRP A 312 -10.97 -2.54 8.60
C TRP A 312 -11.61 -3.21 7.37
N ARG A 313 -12.66 -4.04 7.56
CA ARG A 313 -13.40 -4.70 6.47
C ARG A 313 -14.32 -3.76 5.70
N THR A 314 -14.73 -2.66 6.30
CA THR A 314 -15.71 -1.70 5.75
C THR A 314 -15.09 -0.34 5.44
N ASP A 315 -13.84 -0.12 5.83
CA ASP A 315 -13.07 1.09 5.54
C ASP A 315 -11.72 0.73 4.91
N GLY A 316 -11.60 0.92 3.60
CA GLY A 316 -10.36 0.66 2.89
C GLY A 316 -10.49 0.76 1.38
N LEU A 317 -9.79 -0.11 0.65
CA LEU A 317 -9.86 -0.17 -0.82
C LEU A 317 -11.30 -0.27 -1.33
N ASN A 318 -12.12 -1.10 -0.69
CA ASN A 318 -13.51 -1.33 -1.07
C ASN A 318 -14.45 -0.10 -0.91
N THR A 319 -14.01 0.94 -0.20
CA THR A 319 -14.78 2.16 0.05
C THR A 319 -14.00 3.43 -0.34
N CYS A 320 -12.89 3.28 -1.08
CA CYS A 320 -12.07 4.40 -1.51
C CYS A 320 -12.76 5.17 -2.66
N VAL A 321 -13.56 6.19 -2.32
CA VAL A 321 -14.23 7.06 -3.29
C VAL A 321 -13.42 8.33 -3.54
N TYR A 322 -13.20 8.64 -4.82
CA TYR A 322 -12.46 9.81 -5.30
C TYR A 322 -12.90 10.16 -6.73
N LYS A 323 -12.64 11.41 -7.12
CA LYS A 323 -12.76 11.88 -8.50
C LYS A 323 -11.37 11.98 -9.11
N LEU A 324 -11.15 11.27 -10.22
CA LEU A 324 -9.92 11.38 -11.00
C LEU A 324 -10.00 12.64 -11.87
N LEU A 325 -9.02 13.55 -11.72
CA LEU A 325 -8.96 14.79 -12.49
C LEU A 325 -8.01 14.69 -13.69
N SER A 326 -6.82 14.12 -13.50
CA SER A 326 -5.85 13.89 -14.59
C SER A 326 -4.92 12.71 -14.29
N VAL A 327 -4.35 12.15 -15.37
CA VAL A 327 -3.22 11.22 -15.33
C VAL A 327 -2.20 11.70 -16.37
N ASP A 328 -1.09 12.28 -15.90
CA ASP A 328 -0.08 12.91 -16.73
C ASP A 328 1.23 12.11 -16.67
N TYR A 329 1.67 11.60 -17.82
CA TYR A 329 2.88 10.78 -17.90
C TYR A 329 4.12 11.67 -18.16
N ASN A 330 4.69 12.22 -17.09
CA ASN A 330 5.90 13.02 -17.17
C ASN A 330 7.14 12.12 -17.41
N PRO A 331 8.27 12.66 -17.88
CA PRO A 331 9.47 11.87 -18.16
C PRO A 331 9.95 11.02 -16.97
N LEU A 332 9.88 11.55 -15.74
CA LEU A 332 10.44 10.95 -14.53
C LEU A 332 9.39 10.30 -13.60
N TYR A 333 8.11 10.60 -13.74
CA TYR A 333 7.05 10.04 -12.91
C TYR A 333 5.68 10.19 -13.57
N VAL A 334 4.72 9.37 -13.17
CA VAL A 334 3.31 9.52 -13.55
C VAL A 334 2.62 10.34 -12.47
N ASN A 335 2.03 11.47 -12.86
CA ASN A 335 1.25 12.31 -11.96
C ASN A 335 -0.23 11.96 -12.03
N ILE A 336 -0.82 11.58 -10.91
CA ILE A 336 -2.25 11.26 -10.79
C ILE A 336 -2.88 12.34 -9.90
N THR A 337 -3.73 13.17 -10.48
CA THR A 337 -4.41 14.25 -9.75
C THR A 337 -5.81 13.80 -9.36
N VAL A 338 -6.14 13.85 -8.06
CA VAL A 338 -7.46 13.46 -7.56
C VAL A 338 -8.08 14.49 -6.63
N ASP A 339 -9.41 14.50 -6.60
CA ASP A 339 -10.20 15.22 -5.61
C ASP A 339 -11.04 14.25 -4.78
N PHE A 340 -11.18 14.56 -3.49
CA PHE A 340 -11.98 13.78 -2.54
C PHE A 340 -13.28 14.49 -2.13
N TRP A 341 -13.52 15.71 -2.62
CA TRP A 341 -14.54 16.60 -2.10
C TRP A 341 -15.64 16.95 -3.09
N THR A 342 -15.32 16.96 -4.37
CA THR A 342 -16.35 16.90 -5.40
C THR A 342 -16.79 15.44 -5.57
N GLY A 343 -18.10 15.21 -5.66
CA GLY A 343 -18.63 13.88 -5.94
C GLY A 343 -18.06 13.33 -7.27
N PRO A 344 -18.08 12.00 -7.46
CA PRO A 344 -17.69 11.39 -8.73
C PRO A 344 -18.51 11.94 -9.90
#